data_AF-A0A410MJC1-F1
#
_entry.id   AF-A0A410MJC1-F1
#
_cell.length_a   1.000
_cell.length_b   1.000
_cell.length_c   1.000
_cell.angle_alpha   90.00
_cell.angle_beta   90.00
_cell.angle_gamma   90.00
#
_symmetry.space_group_name_H-M   'P 1'
#
loop_
_entity.id
_entity.type
_entity.pdbx_description
1 polymer ?
#
loop_
_entity_poly.entity_id
_entity_poly.type
_entity_poly.pdbx_seq_one_letter_code
_entity_poly.pdbx_strand_id
1 'polypeptide(L)'
;MNTVLHLADGALQYYRGKQNGFWGLMGIIAAFIIAVSWDLIYPILDFIGIVSIYNRLGLIEEGAPSLTFLKVFIGTFIGTILLTIIGGVLIFSFLMLASISQTKAAKYTLLPLLIIVFSPVLLIALVFLTINSYWKASKQSPLTPEQKERAQLEYKNKELAILMYEGCEEGFTNEISQEEAKRRLHRLPTPGDTNFLIGVRNEKDFHMILPRPLDVLILCYYDKVYAERINLQKYDSKVHMKKSSVPVTRETNSLIHNFERKEWHSERLSVTNDTYNLSEFHTIIDCKNIKDLPFIFESYGRRPSYREYVDLVQRHYFEVKEKFINQLSQQSTQKEFDETVNQLKKYDVPNEDIVKYMREEHEQAESY
;
A
#
# COMPACT_ATOMS: atom_id res chain seq x y z
N MET A 1 26.52 -8.94 35.96
CA MET A 1 26.09 -8.19 34.75
C MET A 1 27.25 -7.84 33.81
N ASN A 2 28.48 -7.63 34.29
CA ASN A 2 29.65 -7.31 33.43
C ASN A 2 30.10 -8.47 32.51
N THR A 3 29.91 -9.72 32.90
CA THR A 3 30.40 -10.89 32.12
C THR A 3 29.72 -11.04 30.76
N VAL A 4 28.42 -10.71 30.68
CA VAL A 4 27.64 -10.79 29.41
C VAL A 4 28.04 -9.66 28.46
N LEU A 5 28.32 -8.46 28.99
CA LEU A 5 28.82 -7.32 28.22
C LEU A 5 30.21 -7.59 27.63
N HIS A 6 31.13 -8.17 28.41
CA HIS A 6 32.46 -8.53 27.91
C HIS A 6 32.43 -9.64 26.85
N LEU A 7 31.50 -10.60 26.97
CA LEU A 7 31.27 -11.62 25.93
C LEU A 7 30.70 -11.02 24.64
N ALA A 8 29.78 -10.06 24.74
CA ALA A 8 29.24 -9.34 23.58
C ALA A 8 30.29 -8.47 22.89
N ASP A 9 31.14 -7.76 23.65
CA ASP A 9 32.26 -6.98 23.10
C ASP A 9 33.32 -7.86 22.45
N GLY A 10 33.63 -9.01 23.05
CA GLY A 10 34.54 -10.01 22.45
C GLY A 10 34.00 -10.56 21.14
N ALA A 11 32.71 -10.88 21.07
CA ALA A 11 32.06 -11.34 19.85
C ALA A 11 32.06 -10.23 18.77
N LEU A 12 31.74 -8.99 19.12
CA LEU A 12 31.77 -7.84 18.20
C LEU A 12 33.18 -7.54 17.67
N GLN A 13 34.21 -7.61 18.53
CA GLN A 13 35.60 -7.46 18.10
C GLN A 13 36.04 -8.59 17.17
N TYR A 14 35.60 -9.83 17.43
CA TYR A 14 35.86 -10.97 16.53
C TYR A 14 35.21 -10.77 15.16
N TYR A 15 33.94 -10.34 15.10
CA TYR A 15 33.26 -10.06 13.83
C TYR A 15 33.89 -8.89 13.06
N ARG A 16 34.30 -7.81 13.77
CA ARG A 16 35.06 -6.70 13.16
C ARG A 16 36.43 -7.14 12.67
N GLY A 17 37.13 -7.98 13.43
CA GLY A 17 38.40 -8.59 13.04
C GLY A 17 38.26 -9.49 11.81
N LYS A 18 37.16 -10.25 11.70
CA LYS A 18 36.86 -11.10 10.54
C LYS A 18 36.49 -10.28 9.30
N GLN A 19 35.68 -9.23 9.45
CA GLN A 19 35.37 -8.31 8.35
C GLN A 19 36.61 -7.56 7.86
N ASN A 20 37.41 -7.02 8.77
CA ASN A 20 38.64 -6.30 8.41
C ASN A 20 39.73 -7.25 7.90
N GLY A 21 39.81 -8.47 8.44
CA GLY A 21 40.75 -9.51 8.02
C GLY A 21 40.48 -10.02 6.61
N PHE A 22 39.20 -10.11 6.20
CA PHE A 22 38.85 -10.43 4.81
C PHE A 22 39.34 -9.34 3.85
N TRP A 23 39.14 -8.06 4.18
CA TRP A 23 39.67 -6.95 3.37
C TRP A 23 41.19 -6.90 3.34
N GLY A 24 41.85 -7.23 4.45
CA GLY A 24 43.31 -7.38 4.50
C GLY A 24 43.80 -8.50 3.58
N LEU A 25 43.15 -9.67 3.61
CA LEU A 25 43.47 -10.79 2.72
C LEU A 25 43.23 -10.42 1.24
N MET A 26 42.10 -9.77 0.94
CA MET A 26 41.81 -9.27 -0.40
C MET A 26 42.86 -8.25 -0.87
N GLY A 27 43.35 -7.39 0.03
CA GLY A 27 44.44 -6.46 -0.25
C GLY A 27 45.76 -7.16 -0.59
N ILE A 28 46.10 -8.23 0.15
CA ILE A 28 47.30 -9.05 -0.12
C ILE A 28 47.17 -9.76 -1.49
N ILE A 29 46.01 -10.36 -1.77
CA ILE A 29 45.74 -11.01 -3.05
C ILE A 29 45.83 -10.00 -4.19
N ALA A 30 45.22 -8.82 -4.04
CA ALA A 30 45.30 -7.75 -5.03
C ALA A 30 46.74 -7.28 -5.25
N ALA A 31 47.53 -7.11 -4.19
CA ALA A 31 48.95 -6.75 -4.30
C ALA A 31 49.75 -7.81 -5.08
N PHE A 32 49.46 -9.10 -4.86
CA PHE A 32 50.10 -10.19 -5.59
C PHE A 32 49.73 -10.16 -7.08
N ILE A 33 48.44 -9.96 -7.40
CA ILE A 33 47.96 -9.83 -8.79
C ILE A 33 48.62 -8.62 -9.47
N ILE A 34 48.73 -7.49 -8.78
CA ILE A 34 49.39 -6.29 -9.30
C ILE A 34 50.87 -6.56 -9.58
N ALA A 35 51.57 -7.26 -8.68
CA ALA A 35 52.97 -7.60 -8.85
C ALA A 35 53.21 -8.54 -10.05
N VAL A 36 52.37 -9.57 -10.21
CA VAL A 36 52.47 -10.52 -11.34
C VAL A 36 52.05 -9.89 -12.66
N SER A 37 51.10 -8.95 -12.63
CA SER A 37 50.55 -8.29 -13.82
C SER A 37 51.18 -6.92 -14.08
N TRP A 38 52.37 -6.67 -13.54
CA TRP A 38 52.99 -5.35 -13.57
C TRP A 38 53.17 -4.80 -14.99
N ASP A 39 53.56 -5.66 -15.94
CA ASP A 39 53.76 -5.27 -17.34
C ASP A 39 52.48 -4.76 -18.01
N LEU A 40 51.31 -5.24 -17.58
CA LEU A 40 50.00 -4.77 -18.06
C LEU A 40 49.56 -3.47 -17.37
N ILE A 41 49.92 -3.30 -16.10
CA ILE A 41 49.51 -2.16 -15.27
C ILE A 41 50.39 -0.94 -15.53
N TYR A 42 51.68 -1.15 -15.76
CA TYR A 42 52.67 -0.11 -16.00
C TYR A 42 52.25 0.92 -17.06
N PRO A 43 51.85 0.54 -18.30
CA PRO A 43 51.46 1.52 -19.32
C PRO A 43 50.23 2.35 -18.92
N ILE A 44 49.32 1.79 -18.10
CA ILE A 44 48.16 2.51 -17.59
C ILE A 44 48.60 3.56 -16.55
N LEU A 45 49.49 3.17 -15.62
CA LEU A 45 50.02 4.10 -14.61
C LEU A 45 50.90 5.19 -15.22
N ASP A 46 51.65 4.87 -16.28
CA ASP A 46 52.44 5.84 -17.03
C ASP A 46 51.55 6.80 -17.82
N PHE A 47 50.50 6.29 -18.48
CA PHE A 47 49.52 7.11 -19.18
C PHE A 47 48.81 8.12 -18.26
N ILE A 48 48.48 7.72 -17.02
CA ILE A 48 47.90 8.63 -16.00
C ILE A 48 48.96 9.61 -15.46
N GLY A 49 50.24 9.37 -15.73
CA GLY A 49 51.36 10.21 -15.30
C GLY A 49 51.87 9.88 -13.90
N ILE A 50 51.38 8.83 -13.25
CA ILE A 50 51.81 8.43 -11.89
C ILE A 50 53.29 8.06 -11.89
N VAL A 51 53.72 7.27 -12.87
CA VAL A 51 55.13 6.86 -13.02
C VAL A 51 56.02 8.10 -13.15
N SER A 52 55.61 9.08 -13.95
CA SER A 52 56.35 10.34 -14.13
C SER A 52 56.48 11.15 -12.84
N ILE A 53 55.43 11.17 -12.00
CA ILE A 53 55.45 11.86 -10.69
C ILE A 53 56.41 11.15 -9.74
N TYR A 54 56.33 9.82 -9.66
CA TYR A 54 57.20 9.03 -8.79
C TYR A 54 58.68 9.14 -9.21
N ASN A 55 58.93 9.19 -10.51
CA ASN A 55 60.27 9.43 -11.04
C ASN A 55 60.78 10.84 -10.69
N ARG A 56 59.95 11.88 -10.87
CA ARG A 56 60.29 13.27 -10.49
C ARG A 56 60.55 13.44 -8.99
N LEU A 57 59.86 12.66 -8.15
CA LEU A 57 60.09 12.62 -6.70
C LEU A 57 61.34 11.82 -6.31
N GLY A 58 62.04 11.20 -7.26
CA GLY A 58 63.23 10.38 -7.00
C GLY A 58 62.93 9.05 -6.29
N LEU A 59 61.68 8.58 -6.38
CA LEU A 59 61.23 7.34 -5.74
C LEU A 59 61.56 6.10 -6.57
N ILE A 60 61.74 6.25 -7.88
CA ILE A 60 62.13 5.18 -8.80
C ILE A 60 63.63 5.26 -9.06
N GLU A 61 64.32 4.13 -8.88
CA GLU A 61 65.76 4.02 -9.09
C GLU A 61 66.05 2.88 -10.08
N GLU A 62 66.56 3.26 -11.26
CA GLU A 62 66.83 2.34 -12.36
C GLU A 62 67.89 1.31 -11.95
N GLY A 63 67.64 0.03 -12.24
CA GLY A 63 68.57 -1.06 -11.93
C GLY A 63 68.55 -1.54 -10.47
N ALA A 64 67.79 -0.91 -9.57
CA ALA A 64 67.68 -1.33 -8.17
C ALA A 64 66.20 -1.48 -7.72
N PRO A 65 65.52 -2.59 -8.08
CA PRO A 65 64.10 -2.79 -7.77
C PRO A 65 63.79 -2.79 -6.27
N SER A 66 64.68 -3.37 -5.45
CA SER A 66 64.54 -3.41 -3.99
C SER A 66 64.60 -2.02 -3.37
N LEU A 67 65.47 -1.14 -3.88
CA LEU A 67 65.64 0.22 -3.40
C LEU A 67 64.46 1.10 -3.82
N THR A 68 63.96 0.92 -5.06
CA THR A 68 62.71 1.54 -5.54
C THR A 68 61.53 1.16 -4.64
N PHE A 69 61.35 -0.13 -4.35
CA PHE A 69 60.28 -0.60 -3.47
C PHE A 69 60.36 0.03 -2.08
N LEU A 70 61.55 0.07 -1.47
CA LEU A 70 61.76 0.68 -0.17
C LEU A 70 61.43 2.19 -0.18
N LYS A 71 61.87 2.93 -1.20
CA LYS A 71 61.57 4.36 -1.36
C LYS A 71 60.08 4.62 -1.54
N VAL A 72 59.41 3.83 -2.38
CA VAL A 72 57.96 3.90 -2.57
C VAL A 72 57.22 3.60 -1.27
N PHE A 73 57.63 2.56 -0.53
CA PHE A 73 57.02 2.20 0.75
C PHE A 73 57.18 3.33 1.78
N ILE A 74 58.39 3.85 1.96
CA ILE A 74 58.67 4.96 2.89
C ILE A 74 57.90 6.22 2.47
N GLY A 75 57.89 6.55 1.17
CA GLY A 75 57.15 7.69 0.64
C GLY A 75 55.64 7.56 0.88
N THR A 76 55.08 6.39 0.65
CA THR A 76 53.66 6.10 0.91
C THR A 76 53.34 6.19 2.40
N PHE A 77 54.22 5.67 3.26
CA PHE A 77 54.07 5.73 4.71
C PHE A 77 54.10 7.17 5.23
N ILE A 78 55.09 7.97 4.82
CA ILE A 78 55.19 9.39 5.15
C ILE A 78 53.98 10.15 4.61
N GLY A 79 53.59 9.89 3.35
CA GLY A 79 52.41 10.49 2.75
C GLY A 79 51.13 10.19 3.55
N THR A 80 50.98 8.95 4.05
CA THR A 80 49.86 8.54 4.89
C THR A 80 49.85 9.28 6.23
N ILE A 81 51.02 9.42 6.87
CA ILE A 81 51.17 10.21 8.09
C ILE A 81 50.79 11.68 7.83
N LEU A 82 51.31 12.28 6.76
CA LEU A 82 51.01 13.68 6.40
C LEU A 82 49.52 13.88 6.14
N LEU A 83 48.88 12.99 5.36
CA LEU A 83 47.44 13.02 5.14
C LEU A 83 46.64 12.87 6.43
N THR A 84 47.10 12.01 7.35
CA THR A 84 46.46 11.84 8.66
C THR A 84 46.57 13.10 9.50
N ILE A 85 47.73 13.76 9.51
CA ILE A 85 47.94 15.04 10.20
C ILE A 85 47.07 16.12 9.58
N ILE A 86 47.07 16.26 8.25
CA ILE A 86 46.23 17.24 7.52
C ILE A 86 44.74 16.97 7.81
N GLY A 87 44.30 15.72 7.73
CA GLY A 87 42.93 15.32 8.04
C GLY A 87 42.55 15.65 9.48
N GLY A 88 43.44 15.36 10.44
CA GLY A 88 43.26 15.71 11.85
C GLY A 88 43.14 17.21 12.07
N VAL A 89 44.01 18.01 11.44
CA VAL A 89 43.95 19.47 11.49
C VAL A 89 42.64 19.97 10.89
N LEU A 90 42.21 19.47 9.74
CA LEU A 90 40.95 19.86 9.10
C LEU A 90 39.73 19.51 9.96
N ILE A 91 39.70 18.31 10.55
CA ILE A 91 38.63 17.90 11.48
C ILE A 91 38.62 18.82 12.70
N PHE A 92 39.78 19.09 13.28
CA PHE A 92 39.90 19.98 14.44
C PHE A 92 39.45 21.42 14.11
N SER A 93 39.89 21.97 12.98
CA SER A 93 39.44 23.28 12.48
C SER A 93 37.94 23.30 12.23
N PHE A 94 37.37 22.23 11.67
CA PHE A 94 35.94 22.10 11.48
C PHE A 94 35.18 22.10 12.82
N LEU A 95 35.64 21.33 13.81
CA LEU A 95 35.04 21.30 15.14
C LEU A 95 35.09 22.67 15.83
N MET A 96 36.22 23.37 15.73
CA MET A 96 36.37 24.74 16.22
C MET A 96 35.39 25.71 15.52
N LEU A 97 35.29 25.64 14.19
CA LEU A 97 34.33 26.45 13.43
C LEU A 97 32.87 26.13 13.80
N ALA A 98 32.54 24.85 14.00
CA ALA A 98 31.21 24.42 14.43
C ALA A 98 30.87 24.95 15.83
N SER A 99 31.84 24.97 16.75
CA SER A 99 31.68 25.55 18.09
C SER A 99 31.42 27.06 18.03
N ILE A 100 32.13 27.80 17.18
CA ILE A 100 31.94 29.25 16.98
C ILE A 100 30.59 29.54 16.29
N SER A 101 30.15 28.64 15.42
CA SER A 101 28.89 28.74 14.66
C SER A 101 27.62 28.63 15.50
N GLN A 102 27.72 28.40 16.82
CA GLN A 102 26.55 28.42 17.72
C GLN A 102 25.98 29.84 17.92
N THR A 103 26.74 30.89 17.61
CA THR A 103 26.23 32.27 17.62
C THR A 103 25.37 32.55 16.39
N LYS A 104 24.24 33.26 16.56
CA LYS A 104 23.30 33.57 15.46
C LYS A 104 23.99 34.30 14.31
N ALA A 105 24.93 35.21 14.59
CA ALA A 105 25.66 35.97 13.57
C ALA A 105 26.64 35.09 12.77
N ALA A 106 27.41 34.22 13.44
CA ALA A 106 28.35 33.33 12.78
C ALA A 106 27.65 32.31 11.87
N LYS A 107 26.45 31.86 12.24
CA LYS A 107 25.66 30.93 11.41
C LYS A 107 25.35 31.51 10.02
N TYR A 108 25.02 32.80 9.93
CA TYR A 108 24.66 33.43 8.64
C TYR A 108 25.88 33.74 7.76
N THR A 109 27.06 33.93 8.33
CA THR A 109 28.28 34.27 7.57
C THR A 109 29.17 33.06 7.28
N LEU A 110 29.30 32.11 8.21
CA LEU A 110 30.15 30.92 8.03
C LEU A 110 29.48 29.83 7.19
N LEU A 111 28.16 29.67 7.26
CA LEU A 111 27.47 28.61 6.52
C LEU A 111 27.65 28.71 4.99
N PRO A 112 27.50 29.88 4.34
CA PRO A 112 27.76 30.01 2.90
C PRO A 112 29.21 29.73 2.55
N LEU A 113 30.16 30.18 3.38
CA LEU A 113 31.59 29.95 3.18
C LEU A 113 31.93 28.46 3.26
N LEU A 114 31.38 27.74 4.24
CA LEU A 114 31.52 26.30 4.37
C LEU A 114 30.91 25.57 3.17
N ILE A 115 29.73 25.98 2.69
CA ILE A 115 29.13 25.40 1.49
C ILE A 115 30.06 25.59 0.29
N ILE A 116 30.69 26.76 0.11
CA ILE A 116 31.63 27.00 -0.99
C ILE A 116 32.85 26.09 -0.87
N VAL A 117 33.48 26.04 0.31
CA VAL A 117 34.70 25.24 0.56
C VAL A 117 34.43 23.73 0.39
N PHE A 118 33.29 23.24 0.87
CA PHE A 118 32.90 21.83 0.77
C PHE A 118 32.10 21.50 -0.50
N SER A 119 31.78 22.48 -1.35
CA SER A 119 30.99 22.25 -2.56
C SER A 119 31.57 21.17 -3.48
N PRO A 120 32.89 21.04 -3.68
CA PRO A 120 33.42 19.98 -4.54
C PRO A 120 33.14 18.58 -3.97
N VAL A 121 33.26 18.43 -2.65
CA VAL A 121 32.99 17.16 -1.96
C VAL A 121 31.50 16.82 -1.97
N LEU A 122 30.65 17.83 -1.73
CA LEU A 122 29.19 17.66 -1.80
C LEU A 122 28.72 17.27 -3.21
N LEU A 123 29.35 17.84 -4.25
CA LEU A 123 29.02 17.53 -5.64
C LEU A 123 29.41 16.09 -5.99
N ILE A 124 30.60 15.63 -5.57
CA ILE A 124 31.03 14.23 -5.73
C ILE A 124 30.06 13.30 -4.98
N ALA A 125 29.68 13.64 -3.75
CA ALA A 125 28.73 12.84 -2.97
C ALA A 125 27.35 12.74 -3.64
N LEU A 126 26.83 13.84 -4.19
CA LEU A 126 25.57 13.87 -4.93
C LEU A 126 25.63 13.00 -6.21
N VAL A 127 26.72 13.08 -6.96
CA VAL A 127 26.94 12.22 -8.13
C VAL A 127 26.97 10.74 -7.71
N PHE A 128 27.65 10.41 -6.61
CA PHE A 128 27.69 9.04 -6.13
C PHE A 128 26.31 8.53 -5.67
N LEU A 129 25.54 9.38 -4.97
CA LEU A 129 24.18 9.03 -4.53
C LEU A 129 23.21 8.83 -5.69
N THR A 130 23.30 9.66 -6.73
CA THR A 130 22.45 9.54 -7.93
C THR A 130 22.81 8.32 -8.77
N ILE A 131 24.09 8.02 -8.93
CA ILE A 131 24.54 6.78 -9.59
C ILE A 131 24.06 5.56 -8.80
N ASN A 132 24.24 5.56 -7.48
CA ASN A 132 23.83 4.43 -6.63
C ASN A 132 22.30 4.22 -6.65
N SER A 133 21.49 5.29 -6.63
CA SER A 133 20.04 5.17 -6.72
C SER A 133 19.59 4.66 -8.08
N TYR A 134 20.21 5.14 -9.17
CA TYR A 134 19.95 4.65 -10.52
C TYR A 134 20.30 3.17 -10.67
N TRP A 135 21.47 2.76 -10.15
CA TRP A 135 21.90 1.36 -10.17
C TRP A 135 20.98 0.47 -9.34
N LYS A 136 20.53 0.91 -8.16
CA LYS A 136 19.52 0.19 -7.35
C LYS A 136 18.18 0.08 -8.05
N ALA A 137 17.73 1.13 -8.73
CA ALA A 137 16.50 1.11 -9.50
C ALA A 137 16.60 0.16 -10.72
N SER A 138 17.74 0.13 -11.42
CA SER A 138 17.95 -0.79 -12.54
C SER A 138 18.12 -2.26 -12.12
N LYS A 139 18.62 -2.51 -10.89
CA LYS A 139 18.77 -3.85 -10.32
C LYS A 139 17.50 -4.40 -9.68
N GLN A 140 16.44 -3.61 -9.56
CA GLN A 140 15.11 -4.17 -9.37
C GLN A 140 14.69 -4.79 -10.69
N SER A 141 15.11 -6.04 -10.90
CA SER A 141 14.61 -6.87 -11.98
C SER A 141 13.08 -6.74 -12.00
N PRO A 142 12.44 -6.57 -13.16
CA PRO A 142 10.99 -6.56 -13.22
C PRO A 142 10.50 -7.81 -12.50
N LEU A 143 9.72 -7.60 -11.41
CA LEU A 143 9.16 -8.67 -10.61
C LEU A 143 8.61 -9.73 -11.56
N THR A 144 9.00 -10.98 -11.36
CA THR A 144 8.43 -12.07 -12.16
C THR A 144 6.90 -12.04 -12.00
N PRO A 145 6.12 -12.49 -13.01
CA PRO A 145 4.66 -12.51 -12.90
C PRO A 145 4.17 -13.13 -11.57
N GLU A 146 4.82 -14.21 -11.13
CA GLU A 146 4.58 -14.88 -9.85
C GLU A 146 4.88 -13.99 -8.63
N GLN A 147 5.98 -13.21 -8.65
CA GLN A 147 6.29 -12.27 -7.57
C GLN A 147 5.30 -11.09 -7.52
N LYS A 148 4.82 -10.62 -8.67
CA LYS A 148 3.77 -9.59 -8.73
C LYS A 148 2.47 -10.12 -8.14
N GLU A 149 2.08 -11.33 -8.51
CA GLU A 149 0.88 -11.99 -7.98
C GLU A 149 0.97 -12.20 -6.46
N ARG A 150 2.11 -12.67 -5.95
CA ARG A 150 2.34 -12.80 -4.50
C ARG A 150 2.25 -11.46 -3.77
N ALA A 151 2.86 -10.41 -4.32
CA ALA A 151 2.80 -9.07 -3.73
C ALA A 151 1.36 -8.51 -3.72
N GLN A 152 0.60 -8.76 -4.79
CA GLN A 152 -0.82 -8.40 -4.86
C GLN A 152 -1.66 -9.18 -3.82
N LEU A 153 -1.43 -10.49 -3.68
CA LEU A 153 -2.12 -11.32 -2.69
C LEU A 153 -1.78 -10.88 -1.25
N GLU A 154 -0.53 -10.50 -0.98
CA GLU A 154 -0.10 -9.96 0.32
C GLU A 154 -0.75 -8.61 0.60
N TYR A 155 -0.85 -7.74 -0.42
CA TYR A 155 -1.54 -6.47 -0.31
C TYR A 155 -3.04 -6.66 -0.01
N LYS A 156 -3.74 -7.51 -0.78
CA LYS A 156 -5.15 -7.85 -0.53
C LYS A 156 -5.37 -8.52 0.84
N ASN A 157 -4.42 -9.33 1.31
CA ASN A 157 -4.46 -9.90 2.68
C ASN A 157 -4.43 -8.81 3.76
N LYS A 158 -3.58 -7.80 3.58
CA LYS A 158 -3.49 -6.67 4.52
C LYS A 158 -4.77 -5.86 4.53
N GLU A 159 -5.39 -5.63 3.38
CA GLU A 159 -6.69 -4.95 3.28
C GLU A 159 -7.81 -5.74 3.94
N LEU A 160 -7.88 -7.05 3.70
CA LEU A 160 -8.84 -7.93 4.37
C LEU A 160 -8.66 -7.88 5.89
N ALA A 161 -7.43 -7.95 6.39
CA ALA A 161 -7.16 -7.87 7.82
C ALA A 161 -7.61 -6.53 8.43
N ILE A 162 -7.43 -5.42 7.70
CA ILE A 162 -7.94 -4.11 8.16
C ILE A 162 -9.46 -4.16 8.30
N LEU A 163 -10.17 -4.60 7.26
CA LEU A 163 -11.64 -4.68 7.31
C LEU A 163 -12.14 -5.61 8.43
N MET A 164 -11.45 -6.72 8.67
CA MET A 164 -11.85 -7.70 9.68
C MET A 164 -11.71 -7.20 11.12
N TYR A 165 -10.77 -6.29 11.41
CA TYR A 165 -10.42 -5.91 12.78
C TYR A 165 -10.58 -4.42 13.09
N GLU A 166 -10.75 -3.56 12.08
CA GLU A 166 -10.91 -2.12 12.29
C GLU A 166 -12.19 -1.79 13.05
N GLY A 167 -12.05 -1.00 14.12
CA GLY A 167 -13.15 -0.57 14.98
C GLY A 167 -13.67 -1.65 15.93
N CYS A 168 -13.09 -2.85 15.93
CA CYS A 168 -13.42 -3.92 16.88
C CYS A 168 -12.61 -3.79 18.18
N GLU A 169 -13.18 -4.25 19.29
CA GLU A 169 -12.44 -4.50 20.53
C GLU A 169 -11.45 -5.68 20.36
N GLU A 170 -10.43 -5.77 21.21
CA GLU A 170 -9.45 -6.86 21.16
C GLU A 170 -10.13 -8.23 21.24
N GLY A 171 -9.86 -9.10 20.26
CA GLY A 171 -10.44 -10.44 20.16
C GLY A 171 -11.76 -10.52 19.40
N PHE A 172 -12.33 -9.39 18.96
CA PHE A 172 -13.52 -9.35 18.11
C PHE A 172 -13.17 -9.11 16.64
N THR A 173 -14.07 -9.52 15.75
CA THR A 173 -13.95 -9.31 14.30
C THR A 173 -15.27 -8.83 13.72
N ASN A 174 -15.20 -8.07 12.62
CA ASN A 174 -16.34 -7.68 11.80
C ASN A 174 -16.86 -8.81 10.90
N GLU A 175 -16.19 -9.97 10.86
CA GLU A 175 -16.68 -11.15 10.14
C GLU A 175 -17.98 -11.67 10.74
N ILE A 176 -18.97 -11.94 9.88
CA ILE A 176 -20.27 -12.48 10.26
C ILE A 176 -20.54 -13.81 9.54
N SER A 177 -21.33 -14.68 10.17
CA SER A 177 -21.73 -15.95 9.56
C SER A 177 -22.65 -15.73 8.34
N GLN A 178 -22.76 -16.73 7.47
CA GLN A 178 -23.65 -16.66 6.32
C GLN A 178 -25.11 -16.52 6.71
N GLU A 179 -25.53 -17.11 7.83
CA GLU A 179 -26.88 -17.00 8.38
C GLU A 179 -27.17 -15.59 8.90
N GLU A 180 -26.20 -14.98 9.59
CA GLU A 180 -26.28 -13.58 10.03
C GLU A 180 -26.38 -12.63 8.83
N ALA A 181 -25.53 -12.87 7.82
CA ALA A 181 -25.56 -12.12 6.57
C ALA A 181 -26.91 -12.26 5.85
N LYS A 182 -27.43 -13.50 5.74
CA LYS A 182 -28.75 -13.78 5.17
C LYS A 182 -29.84 -12.99 5.91
N ARG A 183 -29.85 -13.02 7.24
CA ARG A 183 -30.84 -12.29 8.06
C ARG A 183 -30.79 -10.78 7.86
N ARG A 184 -29.59 -10.21 7.73
CA ARG A 184 -29.40 -8.77 7.52
C ARG A 184 -29.78 -8.32 6.12
N LEU A 185 -29.46 -9.13 5.11
CA LEU A 185 -29.75 -8.84 3.71
C LEU A 185 -31.24 -9.07 3.38
N HIS A 186 -31.90 -10.03 4.04
CA HIS A 186 -33.32 -10.37 3.85
C HIS A 186 -34.25 -9.26 4.37
N ARG A 187 -34.37 -8.21 3.58
CA ARG A 187 -35.22 -7.02 3.80
C ARG A 187 -35.46 -6.31 2.47
N LEU A 188 -36.48 -5.47 2.40
CA LEU A 188 -36.64 -4.55 1.27
C LEU A 188 -35.63 -3.41 1.39
N PRO A 189 -34.84 -3.12 0.32
CA PRO A 189 -33.94 -1.98 0.34
C PRO A 189 -34.77 -0.69 0.36
N THR A 190 -34.28 0.36 1.03
CA THR A 190 -34.92 1.69 1.04
C THR A 190 -33.98 2.77 0.47
N PRO A 191 -34.51 3.90 -0.03
CA PRO A 191 -33.65 5.03 -0.41
C PRO A 191 -32.81 5.48 0.79
N GLY A 192 -31.51 5.65 0.60
CA GLY A 192 -30.58 6.00 1.69
C GLY A 192 -30.24 4.87 2.66
N ASP A 193 -30.67 3.63 2.41
CA ASP A 193 -30.24 2.48 3.21
C ASP A 193 -28.70 2.33 3.15
N THR A 194 -28.10 1.97 4.28
CA THR A 194 -26.65 1.75 4.44
C THR A 194 -26.33 0.34 4.93
N ASN A 195 -27.33 -0.55 5.01
CA ASN A 195 -27.17 -1.95 5.42
C ASN A 195 -26.54 -2.81 4.30
N PHE A 196 -25.40 -2.36 3.76
CA PHE A 196 -24.58 -3.12 2.84
C PHE A 196 -23.59 -3.99 3.63
N LEU A 197 -23.22 -5.13 3.04
CA LEU A 197 -22.15 -5.99 3.55
C LEU A 197 -21.01 -6.02 2.55
N ILE A 198 -19.80 -6.33 2.99
CA ILE A 198 -18.69 -6.63 2.09
C ILE A 198 -18.48 -8.14 2.04
N GLY A 199 -18.63 -8.72 0.86
CA GLY A 199 -18.31 -10.12 0.58
C GLY A 199 -16.97 -10.26 -0.11
N VAL A 200 -16.19 -11.26 0.29
CA VAL A 200 -14.89 -11.58 -0.32
C VAL A 200 -14.99 -12.92 -1.03
N ARG A 201 -14.84 -12.91 -2.35
CA ARG A 201 -14.83 -14.14 -3.19
C ARG A 201 -13.40 -14.67 -3.36
N ASN A 202 -13.27 -15.72 -4.18
CA ASN A 202 -11.99 -16.24 -4.66
C ASN A 202 -11.03 -15.11 -5.08
N GLU A 203 -9.73 -15.31 -4.87
CA GLU A 203 -8.66 -14.33 -5.21
C GLU A 203 -8.78 -12.97 -4.48
N LYS A 204 -9.60 -12.92 -3.43
CA LYS A 204 -9.85 -11.75 -2.56
C LYS A 204 -10.40 -10.55 -3.31
N ASP A 205 -11.33 -10.81 -4.22
CA ASP A 205 -12.11 -9.75 -4.82
C ASP A 205 -13.24 -9.33 -3.88
N PHE A 206 -13.20 -8.06 -3.50
CA PHE A 206 -14.15 -7.43 -2.61
C PHE A 206 -15.40 -7.03 -3.40
N HIS A 207 -16.57 -7.37 -2.86
CA HIS A 207 -17.86 -7.01 -3.43
C HIS A 207 -18.73 -6.38 -2.34
N MET A 208 -19.42 -5.30 -2.67
CA MET A 208 -20.46 -4.73 -1.84
C MET A 208 -21.78 -5.45 -2.13
N ILE A 209 -22.29 -6.19 -1.15
CA ILE A 209 -23.53 -6.95 -1.25
C ILE A 209 -24.71 -6.04 -0.87
N LEU A 210 -25.68 -5.94 -1.78
CA LEU A 210 -26.85 -5.09 -1.63
C LEU A 210 -27.98 -5.85 -0.90
N PRO A 211 -28.73 -5.18 0.00
CA PRO A 211 -29.89 -5.78 0.65
C PRO A 211 -30.99 -6.08 -0.38
N ARG A 212 -31.65 -7.23 -0.21
CA ARG A 212 -32.86 -7.63 -0.95
C ARG A 212 -33.59 -8.76 -0.22
N PRO A 213 -34.89 -8.93 -0.45
CA PRO A 213 -35.59 -10.14 -0.03
C PRO A 213 -34.91 -11.38 -0.63
N LEU A 214 -34.58 -12.32 0.26
CA LEU A 214 -34.06 -13.66 -0.06
C LEU A 214 -35.20 -14.68 0.05
N ASP A 215 -35.03 -15.90 -0.44
CA ASP A 215 -36.06 -16.96 -0.47
C ASP A 215 -37.30 -16.66 -1.34
N VAL A 216 -37.31 -15.53 -2.04
CA VAL A 216 -38.37 -15.10 -2.95
C VAL A 216 -37.85 -14.84 -4.36
N LEU A 217 -38.73 -15.00 -5.35
CA LEU A 217 -38.41 -14.70 -6.74
C LEU A 217 -38.39 -13.18 -6.92
N ILE A 218 -37.20 -12.62 -7.15
CA ILE A 218 -37.05 -11.23 -7.57
C ILE A 218 -36.18 -11.17 -8.81
N LEU A 219 -36.69 -10.53 -9.86
CA LEU A 219 -35.99 -10.30 -11.12
C LEU A 219 -35.46 -11.60 -11.75
N CYS A 220 -36.25 -12.67 -11.68
CA CYS A 220 -35.92 -14.02 -12.18
C CYS A 220 -34.85 -14.79 -11.39
N TYR A 221 -34.44 -14.31 -10.21
CA TYR A 221 -33.45 -15.00 -9.37
C TYR A 221 -34.00 -15.35 -7.98
N TYR A 222 -33.90 -16.63 -7.62
CA TYR A 222 -34.07 -17.16 -6.25
C TYR A 222 -32.73 -17.20 -5.52
N ASP A 223 -32.70 -16.80 -4.25
CA ASP A 223 -31.56 -16.95 -3.34
C ASP A 223 -30.21 -16.38 -3.82
N LYS A 224 -30.25 -15.49 -4.80
CA LYS A 224 -29.07 -14.74 -5.24
C LYS A 224 -29.07 -13.34 -4.66
N VAL A 225 -27.88 -12.90 -4.27
CA VAL A 225 -27.61 -11.53 -3.87
C VAL A 225 -27.08 -10.73 -5.04
N TYR A 226 -27.42 -9.45 -5.08
CA TYR A 226 -26.76 -8.51 -5.97
C TYR A 226 -25.50 -8.00 -5.29
N ALA A 227 -24.38 -8.02 -6.00
CA ALA A 227 -23.15 -7.46 -5.46
C ALA A 227 -22.37 -6.66 -6.52
N GLU A 228 -21.81 -5.54 -6.10
CA GLU A 228 -20.95 -4.70 -6.94
C GLU A 228 -19.50 -4.90 -6.55
N ARG A 229 -18.61 -5.17 -7.52
CA ARG A 229 -17.17 -5.26 -7.24
C ARG A 229 -16.65 -3.89 -6.79
N ILE A 230 -15.95 -3.87 -5.67
CA ILE A 230 -15.31 -2.66 -5.13
C ILE A 230 -13.80 -2.82 -5.14
N ASN A 231 -13.09 -1.75 -5.48
CA ASN A 231 -11.63 -1.70 -5.37
C ASN A 231 -11.28 -0.94 -4.09
N LEU A 232 -10.76 -1.66 -3.10
CA LEU A 232 -10.26 -1.04 -1.88
C LEU A 232 -8.87 -0.47 -2.18
N GLN A 233 -8.68 0.80 -1.87
CA GLN A 233 -7.37 1.44 -1.94
C GLN A 233 -7.11 2.15 -0.63
N LYS A 234 -5.94 1.89 -0.04
CA LYS A 234 -5.50 2.61 1.15
C LYS A 234 -5.38 4.09 0.85
N TYR A 235 -6.08 4.92 1.62
CA TYR A 235 -5.98 6.37 1.51
C TYR A 235 -4.57 6.83 1.92
N ASP A 236 -3.77 7.27 0.96
CA ASP A 236 -2.51 7.96 1.21
C ASP A 236 -2.74 9.47 1.25
N SER A 237 -2.77 10.03 2.45
CA SER A 237 -2.95 11.46 2.69
C SER A 237 -1.88 12.34 2.01
N LYS A 238 -0.75 11.76 1.59
CA LYS A 238 0.34 12.48 0.91
C LYS A 238 0.13 12.61 -0.59
N VAL A 239 -0.71 11.77 -1.20
CA VAL A 239 -0.89 11.72 -2.68
C VAL A 239 -1.91 12.76 -3.18
N HIS A 240 -2.88 13.17 -2.35
CA HIS A 240 -3.99 14.03 -2.79
C HIS A 240 -3.90 15.53 -2.44
N MET A 241 -2.73 16.06 -2.07
CA MET A 241 -2.55 17.52 -1.92
C MET A 241 -2.54 18.32 -3.24
N LYS A 242 -2.86 17.72 -4.40
CA LYS A 242 -3.01 18.46 -5.66
C LYS A 242 -4.44 18.44 -6.18
N LYS A 243 -5.13 19.55 -5.88
CA LYS A 243 -6.29 20.12 -6.59
C LYS A 243 -7.62 19.35 -6.52
N SER A 244 -8.40 19.63 -5.50
CA SER A 244 -9.83 19.86 -5.67
C SER A 244 -10.30 20.85 -4.61
N SER A 245 -10.72 22.02 -5.06
CA SER A 245 -11.34 23.08 -4.27
C SER A 245 -12.77 22.70 -3.90
N VAL A 246 -12.92 21.69 -3.06
CA VAL A 246 -14.13 21.50 -2.27
C VAL A 246 -13.68 21.64 -0.82
N PRO A 247 -14.24 22.60 -0.05
CA PRO A 247 -13.93 22.71 1.37
C PRO A 247 -14.59 21.52 2.08
N VAL A 248 -13.93 20.37 2.05
CA VAL A 248 -14.19 19.29 2.99
C VAL A 248 -13.63 19.78 4.32
N THR A 249 -14.54 20.16 5.20
CA THR A 249 -14.24 20.52 6.57
C THR A 249 -13.38 19.44 7.23
N ARG A 250 -12.36 19.93 7.95
CA ARG A 250 -11.29 19.19 8.62
C ARG A 250 -11.79 17.98 9.43
N GLU A 251 -10.93 16.97 9.44
CA GLU A 251 -10.92 15.78 10.30
C GLU A 251 -11.85 14.63 9.95
N THR A 252 -11.50 13.88 8.90
CA THR A 252 -11.75 12.42 8.83
C THR A 252 -10.75 11.80 7.87
N ASN A 253 -9.82 11.02 8.43
CA ASN A 253 -8.93 10.14 7.68
C ASN A 253 -9.63 8.77 7.59
N SER A 254 -9.91 8.29 6.37
CA SER A 254 -9.28 7.12 5.72
C SER A 254 -10.15 6.45 4.64
N LEU A 255 -9.49 5.55 3.91
CA LEU A 255 -9.93 4.48 3.01
C LEU A 255 -10.85 4.81 1.81
N ILE A 256 -10.33 4.52 0.61
CA ILE A 256 -11.01 4.42 -0.70
C ILE A 256 -11.10 5.73 -1.50
N HIS A 257 -10.24 5.84 -2.52
CA HIS A 257 -10.45 6.72 -3.66
C HIS A 257 -10.45 5.87 -4.94
N ASN A 258 -11.37 6.19 -5.86
CA ASN A 258 -11.62 5.61 -7.19
C ASN A 258 -12.68 4.49 -7.27
N PHE A 259 -13.96 4.87 -7.13
CA PHE A 259 -14.90 4.54 -8.20
C PHE A 259 -14.35 5.26 -9.45
N GLU A 260 -13.67 4.56 -10.36
CA GLU A 260 -13.01 5.18 -11.50
C GLU A 260 -14.01 5.99 -12.35
N ARG A 261 -13.95 7.32 -12.22
CA ARG A 261 -14.48 8.30 -13.17
C ARG A 261 -13.64 8.27 -14.44
N LYS A 262 -13.81 7.26 -15.28
CA LYS A 262 -13.57 7.38 -16.72
C LYS A 262 -14.68 6.60 -17.42
N GLU A 263 -15.47 7.34 -18.20
CA GLU A 263 -16.48 6.80 -19.12
C GLU A 263 -17.80 6.29 -18.50
N TRP A 264 -18.50 7.15 -17.74
CA TRP A 264 -19.95 7.01 -17.56
C TRP A 264 -20.67 7.89 -18.60
N HIS A 265 -20.50 7.54 -19.88
CA HIS A 265 -21.38 8.03 -20.94
C HIS A 265 -22.62 7.14 -20.98
N SER A 266 -23.68 7.60 -20.32
CA SER A 266 -25.09 7.64 -20.80
C SER A 266 -25.71 6.48 -21.60
N GLU A 267 -25.17 5.27 -21.62
CA GLU A 267 -25.87 4.10 -22.14
C GLU A 267 -26.50 3.37 -20.96
N ARG A 268 -27.81 3.60 -20.79
CA ARG A 268 -28.79 2.81 -20.00
C ARG A 268 -28.14 1.76 -19.11
N LEU A 269 -28.09 1.99 -17.79
CA LEU A 269 -28.01 0.95 -16.75
C LEU A 269 -27.66 -0.43 -17.33
N SER A 270 -26.43 -0.63 -17.80
CA SER A 270 -25.93 -1.96 -18.10
C SER A 270 -25.61 -2.49 -16.73
N VAL A 271 -26.67 -2.88 -16.02
CA VAL A 271 -26.72 -3.69 -14.83
C VAL A 271 -25.95 -4.96 -15.17
N THR A 272 -24.62 -4.89 -15.20
CA THR A 272 -23.78 -6.03 -14.85
C THR A 272 -23.87 -6.16 -13.34
N ASN A 273 -25.10 -6.22 -12.79
CA ASN A 273 -25.27 -6.62 -11.41
C ASN A 273 -25.09 -8.12 -11.46
N ASP A 274 -23.84 -8.52 -11.26
CA ASP A 274 -23.54 -9.92 -11.11
C ASP A 274 -24.34 -10.43 -9.92
N THR A 275 -25.14 -11.46 -10.18
CA THR A 275 -25.89 -12.15 -9.16
C THR A 275 -25.06 -13.32 -8.65
N TYR A 276 -24.86 -13.39 -7.34
CA TYR A 276 -24.06 -14.42 -6.70
C TYR A 276 -24.90 -15.22 -5.71
N ASN A 277 -24.60 -16.50 -5.53
CA ASN A 277 -25.08 -17.20 -4.35
C ASN A 277 -24.32 -16.66 -3.14
N LEU A 278 -25.00 -16.47 -2.01
CA LEU A 278 -24.34 -15.99 -0.78
C LEU A 278 -23.20 -16.94 -0.33
N SER A 279 -23.32 -18.23 -0.64
CA SER A 279 -22.31 -19.25 -0.37
C SER A 279 -21.01 -19.10 -1.17
N GLU A 280 -20.98 -18.25 -2.20
CA GLU A 280 -19.76 -17.98 -2.99
C GLU A 280 -18.81 -16.99 -2.31
N PHE A 281 -19.26 -16.34 -1.23
CA PHE A 281 -18.44 -15.45 -0.42
C PHE A 281 -17.84 -16.24 0.74
N HIS A 282 -16.51 -16.31 0.77
CA HIS A 282 -15.77 -17.03 1.83
C HIS A 282 -15.76 -16.27 3.14
N THR A 283 -15.72 -14.93 3.05
CA THR A 283 -15.74 -14.03 4.20
C THR A 283 -16.78 -12.95 3.93
N ILE A 284 -17.64 -12.68 4.92
CA ILE A 284 -18.65 -11.63 4.87
C ILE A 284 -18.42 -10.70 6.06
N ILE A 285 -18.35 -9.40 5.78
CA ILE A 285 -17.91 -8.39 6.74
C ILE A 285 -19.04 -7.40 6.98
N ASP A 286 -19.37 -7.20 8.26
CA ASP A 286 -20.24 -6.13 8.75
C ASP A 286 -19.46 -4.82 8.83
N CYS A 287 -19.90 -3.81 8.07
CA CYS A 287 -19.15 -2.57 7.92
C CYS A 287 -19.52 -1.51 8.97
N LYS A 288 -20.41 -1.81 9.92
CA LYS A 288 -20.90 -0.84 10.91
C LYS A 288 -19.80 -0.24 11.77
N ASN A 289 -18.79 -1.02 12.12
CA ASN A 289 -17.70 -0.57 13.00
C ASN A 289 -16.49 -0.01 12.22
N ILE A 290 -16.45 -0.18 10.90
CA ILE A 290 -15.30 0.21 10.09
C ILE A 290 -15.35 1.71 9.86
N LYS A 291 -14.26 2.39 10.20
CA LYS A 291 -14.14 3.83 10.03
C LYS A 291 -14.30 4.18 8.54
N ASP A 292 -15.06 5.25 8.27
CA ASP A 292 -15.32 5.81 6.94
C ASP A 292 -16.28 5.02 6.01
N LEU A 293 -16.40 3.70 6.13
CA LEU A 293 -17.34 2.92 5.30
C LEU A 293 -18.80 3.37 5.42
N PRO A 294 -19.36 3.67 6.61
CA PRO A 294 -20.72 4.18 6.74
C PRO A 294 -20.99 5.44 5.90
N PHE A 295 -20.01 6.35 5.82
CA PHE A 295 -20.13 7.59 5.03
C PHE A 295 -20.11 7.30 3.52
N ILE A 296 -19.29 6.36 3.09
CA ILE A 296 -19.24 5.91 1.69
C ILE A 296 -20.55 5.24 1.29
N PHE A 297 -21.09 4.40 2.17
CA PHE A 297 -22.36 3.71 2.00
C PHE A 297 -23.53 4.68 1.98
N GLU A 298 -23.55 5.68 2.85
CA GLU A 298 -24.53 6.76 2.80
C GLU A 298 -24.47 7.53 1.47
N SER A 299 -23.25 7.84 1.00
CA SER A 299 -23.05 8.50 -0.30
C SER A 299 -23.50 7.63 -1.47
N TYR A 300 -23.29 6.32 -1.40
CA TYR A 300 -23.74 5.36 -2.39
C TYR A 300 -25.27 5.21 -2.39
N GLY A 301 -25.89 5.12 -1.20
CA GLY A 301 -27.33 5.01 -1.02
C GLY A 301 -28.14 6.21 -1.52
N ARG A 302 -27.48 7.35 -1.76
CA ARG A 302 -28.06 8.57 -2.37
C ARG A 302 -27.92 8.62 -3.90
N ARG A 303 -27.22 7.67 -4.52
CA ARG A 303 -27.01 7.68 -5.98
C ARG A 303 -28.31 7.35 -6.72
N PRO A 304 -28.59 7.98 -7.87
CA PRO A 304 -29.75 7.66 -8.71
C PRO A 304 -29.82 6.18 -9.09
N SER A 305 -28.69 5.56 -9.42
CA SER A 305 -28.62 4.13 -9.79
C SER A 305 -29.07 3.20 -8.66
N TYR A 306 -28.73 3.53 -7.41
CA TYR A 306 -29.19 2.76 -6.26
C TYR A 306 -30.69 2.97 -6.01
N ARG A 307 -31.19 4.20 -6.22
CA ARG A 307 -32.63 4.47 -6.15
C ARG A 307 -33.41 3.67 -7.21
N GLU A 308 -32.91 3.61 -8.44
CA GLU A 308 -33.49 2.78 -9.50
C GLU A 308 -33.51 1.29 -9.12
N TYR A 309 -32.43 0.80 -8.50
CA TYR A 309 -32.38 -0.56 -7.94
C TYR A 309 -33.44 -0.78 -6.85
N VAL A 310 -33.55 0.15 -5.90
CA VAL A 310 -34.54 0.11 -4.81
C VAL A 310 -35.95 0.03 -5.39
N ASP A 311 -36.31 0.94 -6.29
CA ASP A 311 -37.63 1.01 -6.91
C ASP A 311 -37.97 -0.28 -7.68
N LEU A 312 -36.98 -0.82 -8.41
CA LEU A 312 -37.14 -2.06 -9.16
C LEU A 312 -37.39 -3.27 -8.24
N VAL A 313 -36.60 -3.42 -7.18
CA VAL A 313 -36.73 -4.53 -6.22
C VAL A 313 -38.06 -4.44 -5.48
N GLN A 314 -38.41 -3.26 -4.98
CA GLN A 314 -39.67 -3.05 -4.27
C GLN A 314 -40.88 -3.32 -5.16
N ARG A 315 -40.92 -2.72 -6.37
CA ARG A 315 -42.02 -2.91 -7.32
C ARG A 315 -42.24 -4.40 -7.61
N HIS A 316 -41.18 -5.10 -7.99
CA HIS A 316 -41.28 -6.53 -8.32
C HIS A 316 -41.74 -7.38 -7.13
N TYR A 317 -41.23 -7.09 -5.92
CA TYR A 317 -41.65 -7.79 -4.70
C TYR A 317 -43.15 -7.66 -4.47
N PHE A 318 -43.69 -6.43 -4.51
CA PHE A 318 -45.11 -6.18 -4.26
C PHE A 318 -46.01 -6.71 -5.39
N GLU A 319 -45.61 -6.56 -6.66
CA GLU A 319 -46.35 -7.12 -7.80
C GLU A 319 -46.51 -8.64 -7.71
N VAL A 320 -45.45 -9.35 -7.32
CA VAL A 320 -45.50 -10.81 -7.18
C VAL A 320 -46.31 -11.20 -5.95
N LYS A 321 -46.15 -10.50 -4.83
CA LYS A 321 -46.94 -10.72 -3.61
C LYS A 321 -48.44 -10.54 -3.87
N GLU A 322 -48.82 -9.49 -4.59
CA GLU A 322 -50.22 -9.21 -4.96
C GLU A 322 -50.80 -10.30 -5.88
N LYS A 323 -50.01 -10.82 -6.83
CA LYS A 323 -50.43 -11.97 -7.64
C LYS A 323 -50.76 -13.19 -6.79
N PHE A 324 -49.96 -13.50 -5.77
CA PHE A 324 -50.27 -14.61 -4.85
C PHE A 324 -51.53 -14.34 -4.04
N ILE A 325 -51.75 -13.11 -3.57
CA ILE A 325 -52.98 -12.71 -2.86
C ILE A 325 -54.20 -12.89 -3.77
N ASN A 326 -54.12 -12.44 -5.02
CA ASN A 326 -55.21 -12.59 -5.99
C ASN A 326 -55.47 -14.06 -6.31
N GLN A 327 -54.42 -14.89 -6.44
CA GLN A 327 -54.54 -16.32 -6.64
C GLN A 327 -55.26 -17.02 -5.49
N LEU A 328 -55.01 -16.62 -4.23
CA LEU A 328 -55.71 -17.21 -3.07
C LEU A 328 -57.24 -17.07 -3.16
N SER A 329 -57.74 -15.99 -3.77
CA SER A 329 -59.19 -15.78 -3.97
C SER A 329 -59.80 -16.68 -5.05
N GLN A 330 -58.96 -17.26 -5.92
CA GLN A 330 -59.37 -18.02 -7.11
C GLN A 330 -59.13 -19.53 -6.97
N GLN A 331 -58.43 -19.99 -5.92
CA GLN A 331 -58.12 -21.42 -5.77
C GLN A 331 -59.36 -22.26 -5.50
N SER A 332 -59.48 -23.37 -6.23
CA SER A 332 -60.62 -24.29 -6.12
C SER A 332 -60.33 -25.49 -5.20
N THR A 333 -59.04 -25.78 -4.96
CA THR A 333 -58.61 -26.91 -4.15
C THR A 333 -57.80 -26.47 -2.92
N GLN A 334 -57.94 -27.23 -1.82
CA GLN A 334 -57.17 -27.00 -0.58
C GLN A 334 -55.65 -27.08 -0.83
N LYS A 335 -55.22 -27.99 -1.70
CA LYS A 335 -53.79 -28.18 -2.00
C LYS A 335 -53.18 -26.94 -2.65
N GLU A 336 -53.84 -26.38 -3.67
CA GLU A 336 -53.36 -25.16 -4.34
C GLU A 336 -53.38 -23.96 -3.39
N PHE A 337 -54.40 -23.89 -2.52
CA PHE A 337 -54.46 -22.89 -1.45
C PHE A 337 -53.26 -23.01 -0.52
N ASP A 338 -52.98 -24.21 0.01
CA ASP A 338 -51.85 -24.44 0.93
C ASP A 338 -50.51 -24.14 0.26
N GLU A 339 -50.33 -24.52 -1.02
CA GLU A 339 -49.14 -24.19 -1.80
C GLU A 339 -48.96 -22.68 -1.97
N THR A 340 -50.04 -21.95 -2.31
CA THR A 340 -50.02 -20.49 -2.47
C THR A 340 -49.74 -19.78 -1.14
N VAL A 341 -50.37 -20.23 -0.04
CA VAL A 341 -50.09 -19.73 1.31
C VAL A 341 -48.63 -19.95 1.68
N ASN A 342 -48.06 -21.12 1.36
CA ASN A 342 -46.66 -21.41 1.65
C ASN A 342 -45.70 -20.55 0.81
N GLN A 343 -46.05 -20.17 -0.42
CA GLN A 343 -45.26 -19.17 -1.17
C GLN A 343 -45.43 -17.77 -0.57
N LEU A 344 -46.65 -17.37 -0.21
CA LEU A 344 -46.92 -16.06 0.38
C LEU A 344 -46.18 -15.84 1.70
N LYS A 345 -46.05 -16.90 2.53
CA LYS A 345 -45.25 -16.87 3.77
C LYS A 345 -43.78 -16.53 3.55
N LYS A 346 -43.23 -16.75 2.36
CA LYS A 346 -41.85 -16.35 2.04
C LYS A 346 -41.73 -14.85 1.76
N TYR A 347 -42.83 -14.20 1.38
CA TYR A 347 -42.93 -12.76 1.18
C TYR A 347 -43.33 -12.06 2.50
N ASP A 348 -42.62 -12.40 3.58
CA ASP A 348 -42.79 -11.81 4.91
C ASP A 348 -41.45 -11.23 5.38
N VAL A 349 -41.06 -10.12 4.74
CA VAL A 349 -39.79 -9.46 5.05
C VAL A 349 -39.93 -8.52 6.26
N PRO A 350 -38.91 -8.43 7.14
CA PRO A 350 -39.05 -7.76 8.45
C PRO A 350 -39.42 -6.27 8.41
N ASN A 351 -39.17 -5.58 7.29
CA ASN A 351 -39.42 -4.15 7.13
C ASN A 351 -40.51 -3.82 6.12
N GLU A 352 -41.36 -4.78 5.75
CA GLU A 352 -42.38 -4.58 4.72
C GLU A 352 -43.32 -3.41 5.02
N ASP A 353 -43.88 -3.37 6.24
CA ASP A 353 -44.85 -2.36 6.64
C ASP A 353 -44.29 -0.94 6.54
N ILE A 354 -43.01 -0.78 6.90
CA ILE A 354 -42.29 0.50 6.81
C ILE A 354 -42.17 0.92 5.35
N VAL A 355 -41.78 0.01 4.46
CA VAL A 355 -41.65 0.30 3.04
C VAL A 355 -43.00 0.61 2.40
N LYS A 356 -44.05 -0.10 2.79
CA LYS A 356 -45.41 0.16 2.31
C LYS A 356 -45.87 1.56 2.69
N TYR A 357 -45.68 1.95 3.96
CA TYR A 357 -45.99 3.30 4.43
C TYR A 357 -45.21 4.38 3.65
N MET A 358 -43.90 4.18 3.43
CA MET A 358 -43.08 5.12 2.66
C MET A 358 -43.57 5.30 1.21
N ARG A 359 -44.07 4.22 0.58
CA ARG A 359 -44.62 4.27 -0.78
C ARG A 359 -45.94 5.04 -0.83
N GLU A 360 -46.85 4.75 0.11
CA GLU A 360 -48.14 5.44 0.21
C GLU A 360 -47.96 6.96 0.44
N GLU A 361 -46.99 7.35 1.28
CA GLU A 361 -46.65 8.76 1.51
C GLU A 361 -46.12 9.44 0.23
N HIS A 362 -45.27 8.74 -0.54
CA HIS A 362 -44.74 9.27 -1.80
C HIS A 362 -45.82 9.42 -2.87
N GLU A 363 -46.74 8.45 -2.99
CA GLU A 363 -47.88 8.50 -3.92
C GLU A 363 -48.84 9.64 -3.57
N GLN A 364 -49.07 9.89 -2.27
CA GLN A 364 -49.84 11.06 -1.82
C GLN A 364 -49.13 12.37 -2.16
N ALA A 365 -47.82 12.45 -1.94
CA ALA A 365 -47.04 13.65 -2.24
C ALA A 365 -47.03 13.99 -3.75
N GLU A 366 -47.08 12.99 -4.63
CA GLU A 366 -47.19 13.20 -6.09
C GLU A 366 -48.60 13.58 -6.57
N SER A 367 -49.62 13.37 -5.74
CA SER A 367 -51.01 13.73 -6.06
C SER A 367 -51.39 15.17 -5.75
N TYR A 368 -50.52 15.91 -5.03
CA TYR A 368 -50.63 17.34 -4.74
C TYR A 368 -49.77 18.16 -5.70
#